data_AF-X6NGS6-F1
#
_entry.id   AF-X6NGS6-F1
#
_cell.length_a   1.000
_cell.length_b   1.000
_cell.length_c   1.000
_cell.angle_alpha   90.00
_cell.angle_beta   90.00
_cell.angle_gamma   90.00
#
_symmetry.space_group_name_H-M   'P 1'
#
loop_
_entity.id
_entity.type
_entity.pdbx_description
1 polymer ?
#
loop_
_entity_poly.entity_id
_entity_poly.type
_entity_poly.pdbx_seq_one_letter_code
_entity_poly.pdbx_strand_id
1 'polypeptide(L)'
;MVLFLSRIFQRIFQKLVPKKKKKIIIIIIIIFFQLDMKDQLREWLNSITDENCYEEDLRFSTVQWLEALENPRSNSWNEGRKDRTNNIEMILASFAKTDQRYIVDELLSVIAGDFFDVFCVRNIMKIVQYLLKMALIHQRYMYRDLRHVKRQIQLVKKKWCHKSSFKVANNYCVEFERSQQIEQCCNACLHTIGGIAWVF
;
A
#
# COMPACT_ATOMS: atom_id res chain seq x y z
N MET A 1 -7.54 -4.50 -23.88
CA MET A 1 -6.65 -4.10 -25.02
C MET A 1 -5.17 -4.39 -24.74
N VAL A 2 -4.66 -4.09 -23.53
CA VAL A 2 -3.25 -4.34 -23.13
C VAL A 2 -2.82 -5.82 -23.17
N LEU A 3 -3.72 -6.76 -22.83
CA LEU A 3 -3.49 -8.22 -22.92
C LEU A 3 -3.23 -8.73 -24.34
N PHE A 4 -3.88 -8.10 -25.32
CA PHE A 4 -3.82 -8.53 -26.72
C PHE A 4 -2.48 -8.13 -27.34
N LEU A 5 -2.02 -6.91 -27.03
CA LEU A 5 -0.70 -6.43 -27.39
C LEU A 5 0.41 -7.26 -26.75
N SER A 6 0.28 -7.64 -25.47
CA SER A 6 1.25 -8.49 -24.75
C SER A 6 1.47 -9.86 -25.40
N ARG A 7 0.39 -10.56 -25.80
CA ARG A 7 0.49 -11.90 -26.43
C ARG A 7 1.02 -11.85 -27.86
N ILE A 8 0.67 -10.83 -28.62
CA ILE A 8 1.21 -10.59 -29.97
C ILE A 8 2.69 -10.25 -29.88
N PHE A 9 3.07 -9.37 -28.95
CA PHE A 9 4.47 -9.02 -28.72
C PHE A 9 5.27 -10.26 -28.32
N GLN A 10 4.81 -11.08 -27.36
CA GLN A 10 5.49 -12.33 -26.98
C GLN A 10 5.70 -13.32 -28.14
N ARG A 11 4.70 -13.50 -29.02
CA ARG A 11 4.80 -14.43 -30.16
C ARG A 11 5.77 -13.93 -31.24
N ILE A 12 5.76 -12.63 -31.53
CA ILE A 12 6.71 -11.98 -32.46
C ILE A 12 8.14 -12.05 -31.87
N PHE A 13 8.24 -11.83 -30.56
CA PHE A 13 9.51 -11.79 -29.82
C PHE A 13 10.21 -13.15 -29.73
N GLN A 14 9.45 -14.24 -29.58
CA GLN A 14 10.01 -15.59 -29.58
C GLN A 14 10.63 -15.96 -30.94
N LYS A 15 10.01 -15.53 -32.05
CA LYS A 15 10.43 -15.84 -33.42
C LYS A 15 11.59 -14.98 -33.95
N LEU A 16 11.74 -13.71 -33.53
CA LEU A 16 12.62 -12.76 -34.24
C LEU A 16 13.90 -12.33 -33.51
N VAL A 17 14.06 -12.63 -32.21
CA VAL A 17 15.16 -12.04 -31.41
C VAL A 17 16.21 -13.09 -30.99
N PRO A 18 17.50 -12.91 -31.33
CA PRO A 18 18.58 -13.81 -30.90
C PRO A 18 18.75 -13.78 -29.37
N LYS A 19 19.14 -14.91 -28.76
CA LYS A 19 19.16 -15.12 -27.29
C LYS A 19 19.83 -14.01 -26.47
N LYS A 20 20.87 -13.33 -27.00
CA LYS A 20 21.55 -12.20 -26.34
C LYS A 20 20.71 -10.91 -26.28
N LYS A 21 19.93 -10.59 -27.33
CA LYS A 21 19.03 -9.42 -27.36
C LYS A 21 17.73 -9.64 -26.56
N LYS A 22 17.33 -10.90 -26.35
CA LYS A 22 16.18 -11.26 -25.50
C LYS A 22 16.36 -10.82 -24.04
N LYS A 23 17.58 -10.91 -23.48
CA LYS A 23 17.87 -10.50 -22.10
C LYS A 23 17.71 -8.99 -21.88
N ILE A 24 18.22 -8.17 -22.80
CA ILE A 24 18.15 -6.70 -22.71
C ILE A 24 16.69 -6.23 -22.73
N ILE A 25 15.87 -6.81 -23.60
CA ILE A 25 14.47 -6.38 -23.72
C ILE A 25 13.63 -6.87 -22.54
N ILE A 26 13.92 -8.06 -21.98
CA ILE A 26 13.32 -8.49 -20.71
C ILE A 26 13.67 -7.51 -19.59
N ILE A 27 14.92 -7.04 -19.51
CA ILE A 27 15.34 -6.03 -18.53
C ILE A 27 14.59 -4.71 -18.75
N ILE A 28 14.47 -4.24 -19.99
CA ILE A 28 13.72 -3.02 -20.33
C ILE A 28 12.25 -3.15 -19.93
N ILE A 29 11.59 -4.27 -20.25
CA ILE A 29 10.19 -4.51 -19.86
C ILE A 29 10.05 -4.52 -18.33
N ILE A 30 11.00 -5.13 -17.60
CA ILE A 30 11.00 -5.12 -16.13
C ILE A 30 11.15 -3.69 -15.59
N ILE A 31 12.05 -2.88 -16.15
CA ILE A 31 12.26 -1.49 -15.74
C ILE A 31 11.01 -0.63 -16.03
N PHE A 32 10.44 -0.72 -17.23
CA PHE A 32 9.22 0.00 -17.57
C PHE A 32 8.05 -0.39 -16.67
N PHE A 33 7.90 -1.68 -16.38
CA PHE A 33 6.87 -2.17 -15.47
C PHE A 33 7.08 -1.67 -14.03
N GLN A 34 8.33 -1.57 -13.58
CA GLN A 34 8.65 -1.00 -12.27
C GLN A 34 8.36 0.50 -12.20
N LEU A 35 8.58 1.25 -13.29
CA LEU A 35 8.26 2.68 -13.37
C LEU A 35 6.74 2.92 -13.34
N ASP A 36 5.98 2.19 -14.17
CA ASP A 36 4.51 2.27 -14.22
C ASP A 36 3.87 2.01 -12.85
N MET A 37 4.33 0.97 -12.14
CA MET A 37 3.86 0.67 -10.79
C MET A 37 4.24 1.74 -9.75
N LYS A 38 5.39 2.40 -9.89
CA LYS A 38 5.79 3.51 -9.01
C LYS A 38 4.94 4.75 -9.24
N ASP A 39 4.62 5.04 -10.50
CA ASP A 39 3.77 6.16 -10.85
C ASP A 39 2.34 5.92 -10.36
N GLN A 40 1.80 4.72 -10.52
CA GLN A 40 0.50 4.33 -9.93
C GLN A 40 0.49 4.42 -8.40
N LEU A 41 1.60 4.06 -7.74
CA LEU A 41 1.72 4.16 -6.28
C LEU A 41 1.73 5.63 -5.83
N ARG A 42 2.45 6.48 -6.56
CA ARG A 42 2.48 7.92 -6.32
C ARG A 42 1.10 8.55 -6.55
N GLU A 43 0.43 8.20 -7.63
CA GLU A 43 -0.92 8.67 -7.92
C GLU A 43 -1.90 8.28 -6.81
N TRP A 44 -1.87 7.04 -6.35
CA TRP A 44 -2.71 6.60 -5.23
C TRP A 44 -2.42 7.36 -3.93
N LEU A 45 -1.15 7.60 -3.60
CA LEU A 45 -0.78 8.40 -2.42
C LEU A 45 -1.28 9.84 -2.54
N ASN A 46 -1.11 10.44 -3.71
CA ASN A 46 -1.61 11.78 -3.99
C ASN A 46 -3.15 11.83 -3.83
N SER A 47 -3.87 10.83 -4.34
CA SER A 47 -5.32 10.71 -4.19
C SER A 47 -5.78 10.53 -2.74
N ILE A 48 -5.01 9.84 -1.88
CA ILE A 48 -5.32 9.75 -0.44
C ILE A 48 -5.25 11.13 0.24
N THR A 49 -4.33 11.97 -0.21
CA THR A 49 -4.09 13.31 0.37
C THR A 49 -4.88 14.43 -0.30
N ASP A 50 -5.51 14.18 -1.44
CA ASP A 50 -6.27 15.19 -2.19
C ASP A 50 -7.71 15.28 -1.66
N GLU A 51 -8.05 16.45 -1.12
CA GLU A 51 -9.39 16.78 -0.63
C GLU A 51 -10.47 16.73 -1.72
N ASN A 52 -10.08 16.80 -3.00
CA ASN A 52 -11.00 16.75 -4.15
C ASN A 52 -11.09 15.36 -4.79
N CYS A 53 -10.44 14.35 -4.22
CA CYS A 53 -10.51 13.00 -4.75
C CYS A 53 -11.92 12.42 -4.61
N TYR A 54 -12.43 11.80 -5.68
CA TYR A 54 -13.70 11.07 -5.63
C TYR A 54 -13.57 9.86 -4.70
N GLU A 55 -14.43 9.81 -3.66
CA GLU A 55 -14.37 8.77 -2.63
C GLU A 55 -14.42 7.33 -3.21
N GLU A 56 -15.23 7.10 -4.24
CA GLU A 56 -15.35 5.78 -4.88
C GLU A 56 -14.06 5.34 -5.58
N ASP A 57 -13.38 6.25 -6.26
CA ASP A 57 -12.09 5.98 -6.92
C ASP A 57 -11.00 5.68 -5.89
N LEU A 58 -11.04 6.39 -4.76
CA LEU A 58 -10.13 6.14 -3.65
C LEU A 58 -10.37 4.77 -3.01
N ARG A 59 -11.64 4.38 -2.80
CA ARG A 59 -11.99 3.04 -2.30
C ARG A 59 -11.49 1.96 -3.24
N PHE A 60 -11.75 2.11 -4.53
CA PHE A 60 -11.39 1.13 -5.56
C PHE A 60 -9.87 0.97 -5.66
N SER A 61 -9.14 2.07 -5.82
CA SER A 61 -7.67 2.05 -5.91
C SER A 61 -7.01 1.50 -4.64
N THR A 62 -7.53 1.83 -3.45
CA THR A 62 -7.03 1.29 -2.18
C THR A 62 -7.24 -0.22 -2.07
N VAL A 63 -8.37 -0.75 -2.57
CA VAL A 63 -8.60 -2.21 -2.63
C VAL A 63 -7.63 -2.87 -3.59
N GLN A 64 -7.39 -2.30 -4.77
CA GLN A 64 -6.43 -2.84 -5.73
C GLN A 64 -5.02 -2.94 -5.13
N TRP A 65 -4.57 -1.91 -4.40
CA TRP A 65 -3.28 -1.95 -3.71
C TRP A 65 -3.26 -2.99 -2.60
N LEU A 66 -4.32 -3.10 -1.81
CA LEU A 66 -4.41 -4.12 -0.77
C LEU A 66 -4.37 -5.53 -1.36
N GLU A 67 -5.10 -5.80 -2.44
CA GLU A 67 -5.11 -7.09 -3.14
C GLU A 67 -3.74 -7.42 -3.72
N ALA A 68 -3.04 -6.43 -4.30
CA ALA A 68 -1.70 -6.62 -4.82
C ALA A 68 -0.69 -7.01 -3.73
N LEU A 69 -0.88 -6.51 -2.50
CA LEU A 69 -0.03 -6.81 -1.34
C LEU A 69 -0.40 -8.13 -0.63
N GLU A 70 -1.69 -8.41 -0.47
CA GLU A 70 -2.18 -9.63 0.17
C GLU A 70 -2.03 -10.87 -0.73
N ASN A 71 -2.17 -10.68 -2.05
CA ASN A 71 -2.13 -11.77 -3.04
C ASN A 71 -1.06 -11.53 -4.12
N PRO A 72 0.24 -11.65 -3.80
CA PRO A 72 1.30 -11.59 -4.81
C PRO A 72 1.19 -12.71 -5.87
N ARG A 73 0.30 -13.70 -5.64
CA ARG A 73 0.00 -14.82 -6.56
C ARG A 73 -1.33 -14.70 -7.31
N SER A 74 -2.31 -13.88 -6.90
CA SER A 74 -3.66 -13.87 -7.51
C SER A 74 -3.89 -12.78 -8.56
N ASN A 75 -2.92 -11.91 -8.82
CA ASN A 75 -2.94 -11.15 -10.07
C ASN A 75 -2.86 -12.16 -11.21
N SER A 76 -3.98 -12.34 -11.92
CA SER A 76 -4.26 -13.25 -13.04
C SER A 76 -3.41 -13.01 -14.30
N TRP A 77 -2.16 -12.63 -14.10
CA TRP A 77 -1.21 -12.23 -15.12
C TRP A 77 0.01 -13.15 -14.99
N ASN A 78 -0.11 -14.33 -15.59
CA ASN A 78 0.91 -15.37 -15.78
C ASN A 78 1.30 -16.21 -14.55
N GLU A 79 0.90 -17.48 -14.64
CA GLU A 79 1.48 -18.61 -13.93
C GLU A 79 3.01 -18.67 -14.12
N GLY A 80 3.72 -18.98 -13.03
CA GLY A 80 5.12 -19.38 -13.07
C GLY A 80 6.11 -18.32 -12.64
N ARG A 81 6.29 -18.14 -11.32
CA ARG A 81 7.60 -18.06 -10.62
C ARG A 81 7.38 -17.78 -9.12
N LYS A 82 8.13 -18.50 -8.29
CA LYS A 82 8.21 -18.34 -6.82
C LYS A 82 8.80 -16.99 -6.37
N ASP A 83 9.20 -16.10 -7.29
CA ASP A 83 9.94 -14.85 -7.01
C ASP A 83 9.09 -13.56 -6.97
N ARG A 84 7.75 -13.62 -7.07
CA ARG A 84 6.94 -12.39 -7.20
C ARG A 84 6.76 -11.57 -5.92
N THR A 85 6.76 -12.20 -4.75
CA THR A 85 6.77 -11.49 -3.46
C THR A 85 7.94 -10.51 -3.41
N ASN A 86 9.07 -10.87 -4.03
CA ASN A 86 10.27 -10.04 -4.14
C ASN A 86 10.08 -8.77 -5.01
N ASN A 87 9.14 -8.73 -5.96
CA ASN A 87 9.05 -7.62 -6.90
C ASN A 87 8.27 -6.42 -6.35
N ILE A 88 7.10 -6.64 -5.73
CA ILE A 88 6.33 -5.54 -5.11
C ILE A 88 7.11 -5.01 -3.90
N GLU A 89 7.69 -5.90 -3.10
CA GLU A 89 8.54 -5.49 -1.98
C GLU A 89 9.74 -4.66 -2.44
N MET A 90 10.39 -5.06 -3.54
CA MET A 90 11.50 -4.30 -4.15
C MET A 90 11.04 -2.95 -4.74
N ILE A 91 9.85 -2.88 -5.34
CA ILE A 91 9.28 -1.61 -5.84
C ILE A 91 8.99 -0.67 -4.68
N LEU A 92 8.30 -1.14 -3.63
CA LEU A 92 8.00 -0.36 -2.42
C LEU A 92 9.28 0.09 -1.71
N ALA A 93 10.25 -0.81 -1.59
CA ALA A 93 11.56 -0.51 -1.04
C ALA A 93 12.27 0.55 -1.90
N SER A 94 12.27 0.42 -3.21
CA SER A 94 12.89 1.43 -4.08
C SER A 94 12.16 2.77 -3.96
N PHE A 95 10.83 2.77 -4.06
CA PHE A 95 9.99 3.97 -3.98
C PHE A 95 10.18 4.70 -2.65
N ALA A 96 10.16 3.99 -1.52
CA ALA A 96 10.38 4.61 -0.22
C ALA A 96 11.83 5.11 -0.03
N LYS A 97 12.79 4.64 -0.82
CA LYS A 97 14.17 5.13 -0.80
C LYS A 97 14.34 6.39 -1.66
N THR A 98 13.70 6.44 -2.83
CA THR A 98 13.94 7.43 -3.89
C THR A 98 12.89 8.53 -3.96
N ASP A 99 11.63 8.20 -3.73
CA ASP A 99 10.50 9.05 -4.08
C ASP A 99 9.71 9.50 -2.85
N GLN A 100 9.35 8.57 -1.95
CA GLN A 100 8.49 8.85 -0.80
C GLN A 100 9.03 8.22 0.49
N ARG A 101 10.04 8.86 1.10
CA ARG A 101 10.51 8.43 2.42
C ARG A 101 9.39 8.58 3.44
N TYR A 102 9.34 7.66 4.39
CA TYR A 102 8.39 7.73 5.51
C TYR A 102 6.91 7.53 5.11
N ILE A 103 6.66 6.80 4.03
CA ILE A 103 5.32 6.44 3.56
C ILE A 103 4.39 5.90 4.67
N VAL A 104 4.93 5.17 5.66
CA VAL A 104 4.13 4.69 6.79
C VAL A 104 3.64 5.84 7.67
N ASP A 105 4.51 6.81 7.96
CA ASP A 105 4.14 7.99 8.76
C ASP A 105 3.10 8.84 8.03
N GLU A 106 3.22 9.01 6.72
CA GLU A 106 2.29 9.77 5.90
C GLU A 106 0.90 9.14 5.88
N LEU A 107 0.81 7.84 5.56
CA LEU A 107 -0.46 7.13 5.55
C LEU A 107 -1.16 7.20 6.92
N LEU A 108 -0.39 7.00 8.00
CA LEU A 108 -0.91 7.09 9.37
C LEU A 108 -1.36 8.52 9.72
N SER A 109 -0.64 9.54 9.27
CA SER A 109 -1.01 10.94 9.49
C SER A 109 -2.32 11.28 8.79
N VAL A 110 -2.52 10.83 7.55
CA VAL A 110 -3.76 11.10 6.80
C VAL A 110 -4.96 10.48 7.51
N ILE A 111 -4.89 9.19 7.82
CA ILE A 111 -6.03 8.48 8.42
C ILE A 111 -6.25 8.84 9.90
N ALA A 112 -5.27 9.44 10.58
CA ALA A 112 -5.45 10.04 11.90
C ALA A 112 -6.08 11.45 11.83
N GLY A 113 -5.83 12.18 10.73
CA GLY A 113 -6.39 13.49 10.42
C GLY A 113 -7.85 13.43 9.96
N ASP A 114 -8.34 14.45 9.27
CA ASP A 114 -9.77 14.64 8.92
C ASP A 114 -10.27 13.76 7.75
N PHE A 115 -9.64 12.61 7.57
CA PHE A 115 -10.04 11.62 6.58
C PHE A 115 -11.27 10.84 7.05
N PHE A 116 -12.44 10.97 6.39
CA PHE A 116 -13.72 10.46 6.92
C PHE A 116 -14.17 9.08 6.40
N ASP A 117 -13.41 8.46 5.49
CA ASP A 117 -13.82 7.18 4.90
C ASP A 117 -13.33 5.97 5.72
N VAL A 118 -14.21 5.43 6.58
CA VAL A 118 -13.93 4.27 7.44
C VAL A 118 -13.50 3.02 6.64
N PHE A 119 -14.02 2.83 5.42
CA PHE A 119 -13.64 1.72 4.55
C PHE A 119 -12.19 1.88 4.10
N CYS A 120 -11.81 3.07 3.66
CA CYS A 120 -10.44 3.38 3.28
C CYS A 120 -9.50 3.32 4.48
N VAL A 121 -9.87 3.86 5.65
CA VAL A 121 -9.07 3.76 6.88
C VAL A 121 -8.74 2.31 7.20
N ARG A 122 -9.74 1.42 7.15
CA ARG A 122 -9.53 -0.01 7.38
C ARG A 122 -8.51 -0.60 6.41
N ASN A 123 -8.65 -0.35 5.11
CA ASN A 123 -7.79 -0.95 4.11
C ASN A 123 -6.38 -0.35 4.16
N ILE A 124 -6.24 0.97 4.36
CA ILE A 124 -4.96 1.63 4.58
C ILE A 124 -4.26 1.07 5.83
N MET A 125 -4.99 0.82 6.92
CA MET A 125 -4.39 0.19 8.11
C MET A 125 -3.83 -1.20 7.85
N LYS A 126 -4.45 -2.00 6.97
CA LYS A 126 -3.88 -3.28 6.53
C LYS A 126 -2.62 -3.09 5.68
N ILE A 127 -2.62 -2.11 4.77
CA ILE A 127 -1.45 -1.74 3.97
C ILE A 127 -0.30 -1.30 4.90
N VAL A 128 -0.58 -0.44 5.88
CA VAL A 128 0.39 0.00 6.90
C VAL A 128 0.94 -1.19 7.68
N GLN A 129 0.09 -2.16 8.07
CA GLN A 129 0.55 -3.37 8.75
C GLN A 129 1.55 -4.15 7.89
N TYR A 130 1.28 -4.28 6.59
CA TYR A 130 2.17 -4.95 5.64
C TYR A 130 3.50 -4.19 5.50
N LEU A 131 3.44 -2.88 5.26
CA LEU A 131 4.62 -2.02 5.15
C LEU A 131 5.47 -2.03 6.41
N LEU A 132 4.86 -2.05 7.60
CA LEU A 132 5.60 -2.13 8.87
C LEU A 132 6.36 -3.44 9.01
N LYS A 133 5.74 -4.58 8.68
CA LYS A 133 6.43 -5.87 8.69
C LYS A 133 7.64 -5.84 7.76
N MET A 134 7.49 -5.30 6.55
CA MET A 134 8.61 -5.14 5.62
C MET A 134 9.70 -4.20 6.13
N ALA A 135 9.30 -3.02 6.61
CA ALA A 135 10.21 -1.96 7.04
C ALA A 135 11.12 -2.40 8.19
N LEU A 136 10.55 -3.19 9.11
CA LEU A 136 11.24 -3.71 10.28
C LEU A 136 12.24 -4.82 9.95
N ILE A 137 12.00 -5.61 8.90
CA ILE A 137 12.92 -6.68 8.49
C ILE A 137 14.01 -6.13 7.56
N HIS A 138 13.67 -5.23 6.65
CA HIS A 138 14.55 -4.91 5.51
C HIS A 138 14.77 -3.43 5.22
N GLN A 139 13.87 -2.50 5.62
CA GLN A 139 13.85 -1.14 5.04
C GLN A 139 13.49 -0.03 6.04
N ARG A 140 14.49 0.44 6.81
CA ARG A 140 14.31 1.49 7.85
C ARG A 140 13.84 2.85 7.34
N TYR A 141 13.90 3.13 6.04
CA TYR A 141 13.50 4.43 5.47
C TYR A 141 11.99 4.57 5.24
N MET A 142 11.21 3.51 5.47
CA MET A 142 9.75 3.55 5.37
C MET A 142 9.07 4.25 6.55
N TYR A 143 9.79 4.49 7.66
CA TYR A 143 9.31 5.24 8.82
C TYR A 143 10.39 6.12 9.46
N ARG A 144 10.01 7.20 10.15
CA ARG A 144 10.93 8.15 10.82
C ARG A 144 11.42 7.62 12.17
N ASP A 145 10.47 7.33 13.05
CA ASP A 145 10.71 6.84 14.41
C ASP A 145 9.55 5.90 14.79
N LEU A 146 9.87 4.70 15.28
CA LEU A 146 8.85 3.75 15.75
C LEU A 146 8.02 4.32 16.91
N ARG A 147 8.56 5.24 17.71
CA ARG A 147 7.76 5.95 18.72
C ARG A 147 6.72 6.86 18.10
N HIS A 148 7.06 7.53 16.99
CA HIS A 148 6.11 8.34 16.24
C HIS A 148 5.02 7.46 15.62
N VAL A 149 5.40 6.40 14.91
CA VAL A 149 4.48 5.41 14.34
C VAL A 149 3.54 4.85 15.39
N LYS A 150 4.06 4.45 16.56
CA LYS A 150 3.27 3.93 17.68
C LYS A 150 2.23 4.95 18.16
N ARG A 151 2.61 6.22 18.31
CA ARG A 151 1.69 7.30 18.68
C ARG A 151 0.60 7.49 17.63
N GLN A 152 0.95 7.51 16.35
CA GLN A 152 -0.03 7.65 15.28
C GLN A 152 -1.02 6.49 15.24
N ILE A 153 -0.55 5.24 15.37
CA ILE A 153 -1.45 4.07 15.46
C ILE A 153 -2.39 4.19 16.67
N GLN A 154 -1.90 4.70 17.80
CA GLN A 154 -2.76 4.95 18.96
C GLN A 154 -3.80 6.05 18.71
N LEU A 155 -3.46 7.10 17.95
CA LEU A 155 -4.42 8.13 17.53
C LEU A 155 -5.49 7.56 16.61
N VAL A 156 -5.10 6.79 15.60
CA VAL A 156 -6.03 6.08 14.70
C VAL A 156 -6.93 5.15 15.52
N LYS A 157 -6.37 4.35 16.42
CA LYS A 157 -7.14 3.45 17.30
C LYS A 157 -8.15 4.24 18.15
N LYS A 158 -7.72 5.34 18.78
CA LYS A 158 -8.61 6.18 19.59
C LYS A 158 -9.73 6.80 18.76
N LYS A 159 -9.43 7.23 17.54
CA LYS A 159 -10.40 7.88 16.65
C LYS A 159 -11.42 6.89 16.06
N TRP A 160 -10.98 5.71 15.65
CA TRP A 160 -11.80 4.81 14.81
C TRP A 160 -12.28 3.53 15.50
N CYS A 161 -11.75 3.20 16.69
CA CYS A 161 -12.14 2.00 17.43
C CYS A 161 -13.11 2.29 18.58
N HIS A 162 -13.46 3.56 18.79
CA HIS A 162 -14.51 3.98 19.71
C HIS A 162 -15.73 4.45 18.93
N LYS A 163 -16.92 4.28 19.53
CA LYS A 163 -18.13 4.87 18.99
C LYS A 163 -17.90 6.37 18.88
N SER A 164 -17.97 6.87 17.66
CA SER A 164 -17.58 8.24 17.34
C SER A 164 -18.79 8.96 16.79
N SER A 165 -19.08 10.15 17.32
CA SER A 165 -20.10 11.03 16.78
C SER A 165 -19.42 12.25 16.17
N PHE A 166 -19.71 12.52 14.90
CA PHE A 166 -19.21 13.69 14.21
C PHE A 166 -20.37 14.62 13.93
N LYS A 167 -20.23 15.88 14.37
CA LYS A 167 -21.23 16.91 14.15
C LYS A 167 -21.09 17.41 12.70
N VAL A 168 -22.10 17.13 11.88
CA VAL A 168 -22.14 17.53 10.46
C VAL A 168 -22.86 18.87 10.29
N ALA A 169 -23.81 19.16 11.18
CA ALA A 169 -24.50 20.45 11.24
C ALA A 169 -24.98 20.72 12.67
N ASN A 170 -25.50 21.93 12.93
CA ASN A 170 -25.84 22.37 14.30
C ASN A 170 -26.71 21.39 15.10
N ASN A 171 -27.56 20.60 14.41
CA ASN A 171 -28.46 19.61 15.02
C ASN A 171 -28.27 18.17 14.49
N TYR A 172 -27.26 17.91 13.65
CA TYR A 172 -27.07 16.60 13.03
C TYR A 172 -25.69 16.04 13.37
N CYS A 173 -25.68 14.84 13.95
CA CYS A 173 -24.47 14.07 14.21
C CYS A 173 -24.54 12.75 13.44
N VAL A 174 -23.44 12.37 12.81
CA VAL A 174 -23.26 11.04 12.24
C VAL A 174 -22.55 10.20 13.28
N GLU A 175 -23.20 9.10 13.70
CA GLU A 175 -22.59 8.11 14.58
C GLU A 175 -21.95 7.00 13.77
N PHE A 176 -20.69 6.72 14.04
CA PHE A 176 -19.99 5.55 13.54
C PHE A 176 -19.86 4.53 14.66
N GLU A 177 -20.33 3.33 14.37
CA GLU A 177 -20.07 2.16 15.20
C GLU A 177 -18.58 1.83 15.22
N ARG A 178 -18.15 1.19 16.30
CA ARG A 178 -16.75 0.75 16.44
C ARG A 178 -16.37 -0.18 15.29
N SER A 179 -15.23 0.09 14.66
CA SER A 179 -14.68 -0.85 13.67
C SER A 179 -13.74 -1.84 14.36
N GLN A 180 -14.24 -3.05 14.64
CA GLN A 180 -13.44 -4.16 15.18
C GLN A 180 -12.26 -4.52 14.25
N GLN A 181 -12.43 -4.35 12.94
CA GLN A 181 -11.37 -4.65 11.97
C GLN A 181 -10.23 -3.63 12.05
N ILE A 182 -10.52 -2.34 12.20
CA ILE A 182 -9.49 -1.32 12.42
C ILE A 182 -8.77 -1.57 13.75
N GLU A 183 -9.51 -1.96 14.79
CA GLU A 183 -8.93 -2.30 16.10
C GLU A 183 -7.94 -3.47 16.00
N GLN A 184 -8.32 -4.54 15.32
CA GLN A 184 -7.46 -5.70 15.08
C GLN A 184 -6.18 -5.30 14.32
N CYS A 185 -6.30 -4.50 13.25
CA CYS A 185 -5.14 -4.01 12.50
C CYS A 185 -4.23 -3.12 13.35
N CYS A 186 -4.79 -2.20 14.14
CA CYS A 186 -4.02 -1.36 15.06
C CYS A 186 -3.26 -2.21 16.09
N ASN A 187 -3.94 -3.15 16.73
CA ASN A 187 -3.33 -4.06 17.71
C ASN A 187 -2.22 -4.90 17.08
N ALA A 188 -2.43 -5.40 15.85
CA ALA A 188 -1.43 -6.16 15.13
C ALA A 188 -0.19 -5.31 14.80
N CYS A 189 -0.37 -4.06 14.35
CA CYS A 189 0.74 -3.14 14.10
C CYS A 189 1.52 -2.85 15.39
N LEU A 190 0.82 -2.57 16.50
CA LEU A 190 1.44 -2.32 17.81
C LEU A 190 2.21 -3.54 18.32
N HIS A 191 1.67 -4.74 18.12
CA HIS A 191 2.34 -5.99 18.45
C HIS A 191 3.60 -6.20 17.59
N THR A 192 3.54 -5.92 16.29
CA THR A 192 4.71 -5.99 15.39
C THR A 192 5.82 -5.04 15.85
N ILE A 193 5.48 -3.84 16.30
CA ILE A 193 6.45 -2.89 16.87
C ILE A 193 6.98 -3.40 18.23
N GLY A 194 6.10 -3.90 19.10
CA GLY A 194 6.43 -4.34 20.45
C GLY A 194 7.26 -5.63 20.51
N GLY A 195 7.04 -6.57 19.58
CA GLY A 195 7.78 -7.84 19.51
C GLY A 195 9.27 -7.69 19.21
N ILE A 196 9.70 -6.53 18.69
CA ILE A 196 11.12 -6.25 18.39
C ILE A 196 11.81 -5.54 19.56
N ALA A 197 11.07 -4.85 20.44
CA ALA A 197 11.63 -4.23 21.65
C ALA A 197 12.12 -5.26 22.69
N TRP A 198 11.89 -6.56 22.45
CA TRP A 198 12.40 -7.68 23.25
C TRP A 198 13.60 -8.40 22.62
N VAL A 199 13.98 -8.04 21.38
CA VAL A 199 15.07 -8.69 20.61
C VAL A 199 16.35 -7.84 20.61
N PHE A 200 16.30 -6.62 21.16
CA PHE A 200 17.44 -5.74 21.41
C PHE A 200 17.46 -5.35 22.88
#